data_AF-A0A2V5UZ73-F1
#
_entry.id   AF-A0A2V5UZ73-F1
#
_cell.length_a   1.000
_cell.length_b   1.000
_cell.length_c   1.000
_cell.angle_alpha   90.00
_cell.angle_beta   90.00
_cell.angle_gamma   90.00
#
_symmetry.space_group_name_H-M   'P 1'
#
loop_
_entity.id
_entity.type
_entity.pdbx_description
1 polymer ?
#
loop_
_entity_poly.entity_id
_entity_poly.type
_entity_poly.pdbx_seq_one_letter_code
_entity_poly.pdbx_strand_id
1 'polypeptide(L)'
;MRTSIATRANLQLIEDNYRRWRQNPESVDSGWAAFFEGFELGETPERDGAVAKPVEVRESSLQSRVDGLVYAYRTLGHTIARLDPLLDKRRENPLLTLRELGFSEKDLDLRVSSKFFFGNRQMTLREMIAALENIYAGSIGSEFMHIQNTRVRNWVLHRLESRPAKVEIPRAAQIALLRALLEAESFEVFLHAHYVGQKRFSLQGAESLMVILDTILHKCPGAGIEEICMGMTHRGRLNVLANFLKKSLDVIFTEFTENYIPDLVAGDGDVKYHLGYRTVRKLGSGGQIEIRLSANPSHLEAVDPVVEGTARARQRIRDLFMATRLLRGRGSLRKPSTCRNCPVTAPAAPCT
;
A
#
# COMPACT_ATOMS: atom_id res chain seq x y z
N MET A 1 -32.31 39.57 -1.81
CA MET A 1 -30.87 39.80 -1.57
C MET A 1 -30.47 39.07 -0.29
N ARG A 2 -29.55 38.11 -0.36
CA ARG A 2 -28.93 37.51 0.85
C ARG A 2 -27.74 38.40 1.24
N THR A 3 -27.99 39.39 2.09
CA THR A 3 -26.91 40.15 2.72
C THR A 3 -26.32 39.29 3.83
N SER A 4 -25.03 38.96 3.72
CA SER A 4 -24.27 38.34 4.82
C SER A 4 -24.22 39.35 5.97
N ILE A 5 -24.96 39.07 7.04
CA ILE A 5 -25.14 39.96 8.19
C ILE A 5 -23.81 40.10 8.97
N ALA A 6 -23.04 39.03 9.07
CA ALA A 6 -21.81 38.95 9.86
C ALA A 6 -20.56 39.19 8.99
N THR A 7 -20.32 40.43 8.59
CA THR A 7 -19.04 40.85 7.98
C THR A 7 -18.38 41.93 8.84
N ARG A 8 -17.06 41.89 8.99
CA ARG A 8 -16.28 42.84 9.80
C ARG A 8 -16.50 44.32 9.40
N ALA A 9 -16.88 44.56 8.13
CA ALA A 9 -17.22 45.89 7.62
C ALA A 9 -18.50 46.50 8.22
N ASN A 10 -19.37 45.68 8.84
CA ASN A 10 -20.67 46.10 9.37
C ASN A 10 -20.68 46.16 10.91
N LEU A 11 -19.51 46.20 11.57
CA LEU A 11 -19.39 46.05 13.03
C LEU A 11 -20.25 47.07 13.80
N GLN A 12 -20.21 48.33 13.36
CA GLN A 12 -20.97 49.41 13.99
C GLN A 12 -22.49 49.23 13.84
N LEU A 13 -22.94 48.72 12.68
CA LEU A 13 -24.35 48.40 12.44
C LEU A 13 -24.83 47.21 13.28
N ILE A 14 -23.97 46.20 13.47
CA ILE A 14 -24.25 45.05 14.33
C ILE A 14 -24.40 45.52 15.79
N GLU A 15 -23.49 46.35 16.28
CA GLU A 15 -23.54 46.90 17.66
C GLU A 15 -24.79 47.75 17.90
N ASP A 16 -25.14 48.63 16.95
CA ASP A 16 -26.31 49.50 17.09
C ASP A 16 -27.63 48.70 17.05
N ASN A 17 -27.75 47.72 16.16
CA ASN A 17 -28.91 46.82 16.13
C ASN A 17 -28.97 45.94 17.38
N TYR A 18 -27.84 45.49 17.91
CA TYR A 18 -27.81 44.72 19.15
C TYR A 18 -28.29 45.55 20.36
N ARG A 19 -27.86 46.81 20.47
CA ARG A 19 -28.35 47.72 21.52
C ARG A 19 -29.85 47.94 21.43
N ARG A 20 -30.38 48.12 20.22
CA ARG A 20 -31.82 48.26 19.98
C ARG A 20 -32.58 47.00 20.36
N TRP A 21 -32.11 45.83 19.91
CA TRP A 21 -32.70 44.54 20.22
C TRP A 21 -32.72 44.26 21.74
N ARG A 22 -31.65 44.60 22.48
CA ARG A 22 -31.60 44.47 23.95
C ARG A 22 -32.64 45.32 24.69
N GLN A 23 -33.06 46.44 24.11
CA GLN A 23 -34.10 47.30 24.69
C GLN A 23 -35.51 46.81 24.32
N ASN A 24 -35.70 46.39 23.07
CA ASN A 24 -36.93 45.78 22.59
C ASN A 24 -36.61 44.83 21.41
N PRO A 25 -36.84 43.51 21.53
CA PRO A 25 -36.58 42.54 20.48
C PRO A 25 -37.32 42.81 19.15
N GLU A 26 -38.48 43.45 19.21
CA GLU A 26 -39.27 43.82 18.01
C GLU A 26 -38.76 45.09 17.32
N SER A 27 -37.76 45.77 17.88
CA SER A 27 -37.22 47.02 17.32
C SER A 27 -36.25 46.81 16.15
N VAL A 28 -35.91 45.56 15.85
CA VAL A 28 -35.06 45.14 14.72
C VAL A 28 -35.80 44.13 13.85
N ASP A 29 -35.36 43.97 12.60
CA ASP A 29 -35.94 42.99 11.70
C ASP A 29 -35.81 41.55 12.24
N SER A 30 -36.75 40.68 11.88
CA SER A 30 -36.82 39.27 12.28
C SER A 30 -35.51 38.50 12.06
N GLY A 31 -34.74 38.80 11.01
CA GLY A 31 -33.44 38.18 10.76
C GLY A 31 -32.37 38.59 11.78
N TRP A 32 -32.39 39.84 12.24
CA TRP A 32 -31.50 40.33 13.30
C TRP A 32 -31.93 39.83 14.68
N ALA A 33 -33.25 39.80 14.95
CA ALA A 33 -33.77 39.28 16.20
C ALA A 33 -33.39 37.80 16.40
N ALA A 34 -33.60 36.96 15.39
CA ALA A 34 -33.21 35.55 15.44
C ALA A 34 -31.69 35.36 15.55
N PHE A 35 -30.89 36.22 14.90
CA PHE A 35 -29.43 36.18 14.99
C PHE A 35 -28.93 36.49 16.42
N PHE A 36 -29.45 37.54 17.05
CA PHE A 36 -29.05 37.92 18.42
C PHE A 36 -29.58 36.96 19.49
N GLU A 37 -30.81 36.46 19.33
CA GLU A 37 -31.37 35.44 20.20
C GLU A 37 -30.53 34.15 20.17
N GLY A 38 -30.16 33.67 18.99
CA GLY A 38 -29.27 32.51 18.83
C GLY A 38 -27.86 32.73 19.38
N PHE A 39 -27.35 33.98 19.33
CA PHE A 39 -26.04 34.33 19.87
C PHE A 39 -26.04 34.40 21.41
N GLU A 40 -27.06 35.02 22.02
CA GLU A 40 -27.23 35.07 23.48
C GLU A 40 -27.47 33.68 24.08
N LEU A 41 -28.26 32.81 23.41
CA LEU A 41 -28.40 31.40 23.80
C LEU A 41 -27.07 30.63 23.76
N GLY A 42 -26.15 31.01 22.89
CA GLY A 42 -24.81 30.44 22.80
C GLY A 42 -23.81 31.01 23.82
N GLU A 43 -24.05 32.23 24.32
CA GLU A 43 -23.16 32.94 25.27
C GLU A 43 -23.66 32.94 26.72
N THR A 44 -24.87 32.46 27.04
CA THR A 44 -25.29 32.34 28.44
C THR A 44 -24.31 31.46 29.24
N PRO A 45 -23.61 31.99 30.26
CA PRO A 45 -22.85 31.14 31.18
C PRO A 45 -23.85 30.29 31.95
N GLU A 46 -23.55 28.99 32.09
CA GLU A 46 -24.34 28.01 32.83
C GLU A 46 -24.83 28.62 34.16
N ARG A 47 -26.11 29.03 34.19
CA ARG A 47 -26.80 29.38 35.43
C ARG A 47 -27.32 28.08 36.02
N ASP A 48 -26.74 27.72 37.16
CA ASP A 48 -27.19 26.67 38.07
C ASP A 48 -28.71 26.57 38.14
N GLY A 49 -29.27 25.36 37.91
CA GLY A 49 -30.69 25.15 38.21
C GLY A 49 -31.40 23.94 37.60
N ALA A 50 -30.79 23.16 36.71
CA ALA A 50 -31.34 21.87 36.32
C ALA A 50 -30.20 20.86 36.20
N VAL A 51 -30.31 19.74 36.91
CA VAL A 51 -29.39 18.61 36.80
C VAL A 51 -29.54 17.99 35.41
N ALA A 52 -28.98 18.64 34.40
CA ALA A 52 -28.56 17.97 33.18
C ALA A 52 -27.31 17.19 33.54
N LYS A 53 -27.37 15.86 33.38
CA LYS A 53 -26.20 14.99 33.54
C LYS A 53 -25.05 15.58 32.70
N PRO A 54 -23.82 15.75 33.24
CA PRO A 54 -22.67 16.28 32.50
C PRO A 54 -22.09 15.30 31.47
N VAL A 55 -22.96 14.58 30.76
CA VAL A 55 -22.63 13.42 29.93
C VAL A 55 -22.43 13.82 28.46
N GLU A 56 -23.08 14.86 27.94
CA GLU A 56 -23.10 15.08 26.48
C GLU A 56 -21.89 15.83 25.88
N VAL A 57 -21.24 16.74 26.63
CA VAL A 57 -20.10 17.54 26.10
C VAL A 57 -18.76 16.78 26.20
N ARG A 58 -18.58 15.96 27.23
CA ARG A 58 -17.38 15.11 27.40
C ARG A 58 -17.41 13.89 26.49
N GLU A 59 -18.58 13.28 26.28
CA GLU A 59 -18.71 12.13 25.38
C GLU A 59 -18.54 12.52 23.90
N SER A 60 -19.07 13.68 23.47
CA SER A 60 -18.91 14.15 22.07
C SER A 60 -17.44 14.48 21.72
N SER A 61 -16.69 15.04 22.67
CA SER A 61 -15.25 15.29 22.49
C SER A 61 -14.41 14.00 22.53
N LEU A 62 -14.77 13.01 23.35
CA LEU A 62 -14.12 11.70 23.37
C LEU A 62 -14.36 10.94 22.07
N GLN A 63 -15.61 10.88 21.60
CA GLN A 63 -15.96 10.17 20.36
C GLN A 63 -15.20 10.75 19.15
N SER A 64 -15.10 12.08 19.07
CA SER A 64 -14.35 12.75 17.99
C SER A 64 -12.86 12.40 18.01
N ARG A 65 -12.24 12.30 19.20
CA ARG A 65 -10.84 11.86 19.35
C ARG A 65 -10.67 10.39 18.96
N VAL A 66 -11.61 9.52 19.32
CA VAL A 66 -11.61 8.10 18.97
C VAL A 66 -11.74 7.89 17.45
N ASP A 67 -12.63 8.63 16.79
CA ASP A 67 -12.77 8.57 15.33
C ASP A 67 -11.53 9.15 14.62
N GLY A 68 -10.95 10.22 15.17
CA GLY A 68 -9.68 10.79 14.74
C GLY A 68 -8.51 9.81 14.85
N LEU A 69 -8.44 9.04 15.94
CA LEU A 69 -7.47 7.96 16.14
C LEU A 69 -7.56 6.91 15.03
N VAL A 70 -8.76 6.39 14.77
CA VAL A 70 -8.98 5.39 13.71
C VAL A 70 -8.53 5.94 12.35
N TYR A 71 -8.91 7.18 12.03
CA TYR A 71 -8.51 7.84 10.78
C TYR A 71 -7.00 8.06 10.67
N ALA A 72 -6.34 8.46 11.76
CA ALA A 72 -4.91 8.67 11.81
C ALA A 72 -4.14 7.37 11.53
N TYR A 73 -4.54 6.25 12.14
CA TYR A 73 -3.91 4.94 11.88
C TYR A 73 -4.11 4.46 10.44
N ARG A 74 -5.31 4.66 9.87
CA ARG A 74 -5.57 4.34 8.45
C ARG A 74 -4.68 5.13 7.49
N THR A 75 -4.36 6.37 7.85
CA THR A 75 -3.60 7.29 7.01
C THR A 75 -2.09 7.15 7.19
N LEU A 76 -1.64 7.02 8.45
CA LEU A 76 -0.23 7.13 8.82
C LEU A 76 0.36 5.84 9.40
N GLY A 77 -0.44 4.81 9.70
CA GLY A 77 0.05 3.59 10.36
C GLY A 77 1.18 2.90 9.59
N HIS A 78 1.17 3.00 8.25
CA HIS A 78 2.23 2.48 7.39
C HIS A 78 3.61 3.10 7.70
N THR A 79 3.68 4.34 8.19
CA THR A 79 4.93 5.05 8.52
C THR A 79 5.67 4.45 9.71
N ILE A 80 4.94 3.76 10.59
CA ILE A 80 5.49 3.06 11.75
C ILE A 80 5.45 1.52 11.54
N ALA A 81 5.10 1.02 10.35
CA ALA A 81 5.07 -0.42 10.11
C ALA A 81 6.46 -1.08 10.17
N ARG A 82 6.52 -2.35 10.56
CA ARG A 82 7.76 -3.16 10.64
C ARG A 82 8.12 -3.74 9.27
N LEU A 83 8.68 -2.88 8.40
CA LEU A 83 8.95 -3.21 7.00
C LEU A 83 10.42 -3.51 6.69
N ASP A 84 11.34 -3.04 7.54
CA ASP A 84 12.77 -3.21 7.35
C ASP A 84 13.24 -4.44 8.15
N PRO A 85 13.65 -5.54 7.50
CA PRO A 85 14.10 -6.74 8.19
C PRO A 85 15.47 -6.56 8.88
N LEU A 86 16.19 -5.46 8.63
CA LEU A 86 17.49 -5.18 9.22
C LEU A 86 17.41 -4.28 10.47
N LEU A 87 16.23 -3.71 10.75
CA LEU A 87 16.03 -2.84 11.91
C LEU A 87 15.29 -3.57 13.02
N ASP A 88 15.91 -3.60 14.21
CA ASP A 88 15.27 -4.16 15.41
C ASP A 88 14.17 -3.25 15.97
N LYS A 89 14.35 -1.93 15.83
CA LYS A 89 13.43 -0.93 16.36
C LYS A 89 12.45 -0.46 15.30
N ARG A 90 11.19 -0.35 15.73
CA ARG A 90 10.12 0.25 14.94
C ARG A 90 10.40 1.74 14.74
N ARG A 91 10.05 2.26 13.57
CA ARG A 91 10.01 3.69 13.35
C ARG A 91 8.91 4.31 14.21
N GLU A 92 9.17 5.51 14.71
CA GLU A 92 8.19 6.30 15.45
C GLU A 92 7.62 7.38 14.55
N ASN A 93 6.37 7.76 14.80
CA ASN A 93 5.74 8.90 14.17
C ASN A 93 5.11 9.76 15.27
N PRO A 94 5.58 11.00 15.49
CA PRO A 94 5.05 11.89 16.52
C PRO A 94 3.52 12.07 16.44
N LEU A 95 2.96 12.08 15.22
CA LEU A 95 1.52 12.25 14.96
C LEU A 95 0.66 11.04 15.40
N LEU A 96 1.29 9.91 15.74
CA LEU A 96 0.61 8.71 16.26
C LEU A 96 0.87 8.48 17.75
N THR A 97 1.40 9.48 18.45
CA THR A 97 1.54 9.43 19.92
C THR A 97 0.20 9.68 20.59
N LEU A 98 -0.01 9.11 21.78
CA LEU A 98 -1.24 9.32 22.55
C LEU A 98 -1.57 10.81 22.70
N ARG A 99 -0.56 11.62 23.03
CA ARG A 99 -0.70 13.07 23.22
C ARG A 99 -1.22 13.77 21.97
N GLU A 100 -0.61 13.53 20.81
CA GLU A 100 -1.04 14.15 19.54
C GLU A 100 -2.43 13.67 19.11
N LEU A 101 -2.81 12.45 19.50
CA LEU A 101 -4.14 11.90 19.30
C LEU A 101 -5.15 12.40 20.36
N GLY A 102 -4.72 13.28 21.26
CA GLY A 102 -5.55 13.89 22.30
C GLY A 102 -5.81 13.00 23.50
N PHE A 103 -5.04 11.93 23.71
CA PHE A 103 -5.17 10.99 24.83
C PHE A 103 -3.97 11.05 25.78
N SER A 104 -4.18 10.54 26.99
CA SER A 104 -3.17 10.30 28.01
C SER A 104 -3.17 8.84 28.43
N GLU A 105 -2.16 8.40 29.21
CA GLU A 105 -2.12 7.03 29.71
C GLU A 105 -3.33 6.65 30.58
N LYS A 106 -3.93 7.64 31.27
CA LYS A 106 -5.12 7.45 32.11
C LYS A 106 -6.36 7.07 31.29
N ASP A 107 -6.35 7.40 30.00
CA ASP A 107 -7.48 7.15 29.10
C ASP A 107 -7.48 5.72 28.51
N LEU A 108 -6.38 4.98 28.66
CA LEU A 108 -6.18 3.68 27.99
C LEU A 108 -7.23 2.63 28.37
N ASP A 109 -7.75 2.70 29.59
CA ASP A 109 -8.72 1.72 30.09
C ASP A 109 -10.18 2.24 29.96
N LEU A 110 -10.40 3.41 29.33
CA LEU A 110 -11.73 3.89 28.98
C LEU A 110 -12.39 2.97 27.96
N ARG A 111 -13.68 2.71 28.17
CA ARG A 111 -14.53 2.01 27.19
C ARG A 111 -14.88 2.96 26.06
N VAL A 112 -14.52 2.58 24.84
CA VAL A 112 -14.72 3.35 23.62
C VAL A 112 -15.30 2.46 22.52
N SER A 113 -15.96 3.11 21.57
CA SER A 113 -16.41 2.50 20.32
C SER A 113 -16.27 3.50 19.19
N SER A 114 -16.19 3.03 17.95
CA SER A 114 -16.29 3.89 16.77
C SER A 114 -17.26 3.29 15.78
N LYS A 115 -18.20 4.08 15.27
CA LYS A 115 -19.11 3.67 14.20
C LYS A 115 -18.35 3.27 12.93
N PHE A 116 -17.13 3.77 12.77
CA PHE A 116 -16.29 3.54 11.60
C PHE A 116 -15.35 2.34 11.75
N PHE A 117 -15.27 1.69 12.91
CA PHE A 117 -14.32 0.61 13.18
C PHE A 117 -15.00 -0.58 13.87
N PHE A 118 -14.75 -1.80 13.38
CA PHE A 118 -15.30 -3.05 13.94
C PHE A 118 -16.80 -3.02 14.27
N GLY A 119 -17.60 -2.35 13.44
CA GLY A 119 -19.05 -2.32 13.57
C GLY A 119 -19.55 -1.73 14.90
N ASN A 120 -18.86 -0.70 15.42
CA ASN A 120 -19.19 -0.05 16.69
C ASN A 120 -19.10 -0.96 17.93
N ARG A 121 -18.28 -2.01 17.87
CA ARG A 121 -17.99 -2.86 19.03
C ARG A 121 -17.32 -2.05 20.14
N GLN A 122 -17.82 -2.19 21.36
CA GLN A 122 -17.21 -1.62 22.56
C GLN A 122 -15.93 -2.38 22.95
N MET A 123 -14.87 -1.64 23.23
CA MET A 123 -13.56 -2.14 23.68
C MET A 123 -12.85 -1.08 24.51
N THR A 124 -11.76 -1.42 25.19
CA THR A 124 -10.90 -0.41 25.83
C THR A 124 -10.11 0.36 24.77
N LEU A 125 -9.72 1.60 25.06
CA LEU A 125 -8.87 2.39 24.16
C LEU A 125 -7.56 1.65 23.85
N ARG A 126 -6.98 0.98 24.85
CA ARG A 126 -5.80 0.10 24.73
C ARG A 126 -6.01 -1.00 23.68
N GLU A 127 -7.12 -1.71 23.74
CA GLU A 127 -7.46 -2.77 22.77
C GLU A 127 -7.65 -2.20 21.36
N MET A 128 -8.29 -1.02 21.23
CA MET A 128 -8.48 -0.37 19.94
C MET A 128 -7.14 0.02 19.30
N ILE A 129 -6.24 0.64 20.08
CA ILE A 129 -4.90 1.00 19.61
C ILE A 129 -4.14 -0.26 19.18
N ALA A 130 -4.14 -1.32 19.99
CA ALA A 130 -3.47 -2.58 19.66
C ALA A 130 -4.03 -3.20 18.37
N ALA A 131 -5.35 -3.15 18.16
CA ALA A 131 -5.98 -3.63 16.93
C ALA A 131 -5.56 -2.79 15.70
N LEU A 132 -5.59 -1.47 15.81
CA LEU A 132 -5.16 -0.56 14.75
C LEU A 132 -3.67 -0.73 14.42
N GLU A 133 -2.82 -0.89 15.43
CA GLU A 133 -1.39 -1.18 15.26
C GLU A 133 -1.17 -2.51 14.53
N ASN A 134 -1.89 -3.56 14.91
CA ASN A 134 -1.78 -4.86 14.26
C ASN A 134 -2.20 -4.81 12.78
N ILE A 135 -3.26 -4.04 12.46
CA ILE A 135 -3.79 -3.93 11.09
C ILE A 135 -2.90 -3.05 10.21
N TYR A 136 -2.56 -1.84 10.66
CA TYR A 136 -1.94 -0.82 9.81
C TYR A 136 -0.44 -0.74 9.92
N ALA A 137 0.12 -1.38 10.95
CA ALA A 137 1.44 -1.03 11.42
C ALA A 137 2.23 -2.24 11.97
N GLY A 138 1.79 -3.46 11.67
CA GLY A 138 2.52 -4.71 11.87
C GLY A 138 3.56 -4.93 10.75
N SER A 139 3.67 -6.16 10.25
CA SER A 139 4.59 -6.50 9.14
C SER A 139 4.11 -6.06 7.75
N ILE A 140 2.94 -5.41 7.68
CA ILE A 140 2.35 -4.88 6.45
C ILE A 140 2.00 -3.41 6.69
N GLY A 141 2.55 -2.53 5.88
CA GLY A 141 2.20 -1.11 5.83
C GLY A 141 1.25 -0.89 4.66
N SER A 142 0.08 -0.32 4.93
CA SER A 142 -0.97 -0.13 3.92
C SER A 142 -1.15 1.34 3.59
N GLU A 143 -0.93 1.71 2.33
CA GLU A 143 -1.17 3.05 1.79
C GLU A 143 -2.37 3.01 0.84
N PHE A 144 -3.51 3.53 1.27
CA PHE A 144 -4.74 3.46 0.47
C PHE A 144 -5.67 4.67 0.63
N MET A 145 -5.47 5.50 1.68
CA MET A 145 -6.35 6.64 1.96
C MET A 145 -6.33 7.71 0.86
N HIS A 146 -5.24 7.78 0.08
CA HIS A 146 -5.07 8.68 -1.07
C HIS A 146 -5.94 8.31 -2.29
N ILE A 147 -6.56 7.12 -2.30
CA ILE A 147 -7.45 6.67 -3.38
C ILE A 147 -8.73 7.52 -3.37
N GLN A 148 -8.94 8.29 -4.44
CA GLN A 148 -10.11 9.18 -4.59
C GLN A 148 -11.42 8.41 -4.79
N ASN A 149 -11.37 7.26 -5.46
CA ASN A 149 -12.54 6.42 -5.64
C ASN A 149 -12.93 5.77 -4.30
N THR A 150 -13.99 6.30 -3.68
CA THR A 150 -14.45 5.85 -2.36
C THR A 150 -14.88 4.37 -2.35
N ARG A 151 -15.42 3.84 -3.46
CA ARG A 151 -15.78 2.41 -3.53
C ARG A 151 -14.54 1.54 -3.44
N VAL A 152 -13.48 1.89 -4.17
CA VAL A 152 -12.19 1.18 -4.14
C VAL A 152 -11.52 1.32 -2.77
N ARG A 153 -11.49 2.54 -2.22
CA ARG A 153 -10.93 2.80 -0.90
C ARG A 153 -11.63 2.00 0.20
N ASN A 154 -12.97 1.96 0.18
CA ASN A 154 -13.76 1.18 1.14
C ASN A 154 -13.60 -0.34 0.93
N TRP A 155 -13.40 -0.80 -0.30
CA TRP A 155 -13.08 -2.19 -0.57
C TRP A 155 -11.74 -2.60 0.05
N VAL A 156 -10.69 -1.77 -0.11
CA VAL A 156 -9.39 -2.00 0.54
C VAL A 156 -9.54 -1.95 2.07
N LEU A 157 -10.24 -0.94 2.58
CA LEU A 157 -10.52 -0.79 4.01
C LEU A 157 -11.14 -2.07 4.60
N HIS A 158 -12.24 -2.53 3.99
CA HIS A 158 -12.92 -3.74 4.43
C HIS A 158 -11.98 -4.94 4.39
N ARG A 159 -11.17 -5.10 3.33
CA ARG A 159 -10.25 -6.23 3.21
C ARG A 159 -9.15 -6.26 4.28
N LEU A 160 -8.71 -5.08 4.72
CA LEU A 160 -7.70 -4.92 5.77
C LEU A 160 -8.31 -5.18 7.17
N GLU A 161 -9.44 -4.55 7.48
CA GLU A 161 -10.06 -4.63 8.80
C GLU A 161 -10.84 -5.93 9.04
N SER A 162 -11.31 -6.59 7.97
CA SER A 162 -11.96 -7.90 8.07
C SER A 162 -10.95 -9.05 8.15
N ARG A 163 -9.64 -8.77 8.13
CA ARG A 163 -8.62 -9.81 8.18
C ARG A 163 -8.61 -10.43 9.58
N PRO A 164 -8.60 -11.77 9.71
CA PRO A 164 -8.47 -12.39 11.02
C PRO A 164 -7.12 -12.00 11.64
N ALA A 165 -7.14 -11.66 12.93
CA ALA A 165 -5.94 -11.24 13.67
C ALA A 165 -4.83 -12.30 13.62
N LYS A 166 -5.21 -13.58 13.56
CA LYS A 166 -4.32 -14.72 13.33
C LYS A 166 -4.83 -15.53 12.14
N VAL A 167 -3.98 -15.70 11.13
CA VAL A 167 -4.27 -16.62 10.02
C VAL A 167 -3.72 -17.98 10.41
N GLU A 168 -4.60 -18.95 10.63
CA GLU A 168 -4.17 -20.34 10.82
C GLU A 168 -3.79 -20.93 9.47
N ILE A 169 -2.47 -21.05 9.25
CA ILE A 169 -1.93 -21.69 8.06
C ILE A 169 -1.72 -23.18 8.40
N PRO A 170 -2.34 -24.12 7.67
CA PRO A 170 -2.15 -25.55 7.90
C PRO A 170 -0.67 -25.94 7.88
N ARG A 171 -0.27 -26.91 8.72
CA ARG A 171 1.13 -27.34 8.83
C ARG A 171 1.75 -27.72 7.49
N ALA A 172 0.99 -28.42 6.63
CA ALA A 172 1.44 -28.78 5.29
C ALA A 172 1.78 -27.56 4.43
N ALA A 173 0.97 -26.49 4.49
CA ALA A 173 1.25 -25.24 3.78
C ALA A 173 2.47 -24.52 4.35
N GLN A 174 2.67 -24.50 5.68
CA GLN A 174 3.89 -23.94 6.28
C GLN A 174 5.15 -24.66 5.79
N ILE A 175 5.11 -26.00 5.71
CA ILE A 175 6.23 -26.81 5.20
C ILE A 175 6.50 -26.50 3.73
N ALA A 176 5.45 -26.37 2.91
CA ALA A 176 5.59 -26.03 1.50
C ALA A 176 6.23 -24.64 1.30
N LEU A 177 5.80 -23.64 2.08
CA LEU A 177 6.37 -22.29 2.04
C LEU A 177 7.85 -22.30 2.46
N LEU A 178 8.20 -23.03 3.52
CA LEU A 178 9.59 -23.16 3.96
C LEU A 178 10.44 -23.85 2.89
N ARG A 179 9.94 -24.90 2.24
CA ARG A 179 10.65 -25.56 1.13
C ARG A 179 10.92 -24.61 -0.03
N ALA A 180 9.94 -23.79 -0.42
CA ALA A 180 10.12 -22.81 -1.49
C ALA A 180 11.22 -21.77 -1.15
N LEU A 181 11.35 -21.37 0.12
CA LEU A 181 12.44 -20.50 0.58
C LEU A 181 13.79 -21.23 0.54
N LEU A 182 13.85 -22.46 1.06
CA LEU A 182 15.09 -23.25 1.10
C LEU A 182 15.58 -23.60 -0.32
N GLU A 183 14.69 -23.92 -1.25
CA GLU A 183 15.04 -24.14 -2.66
C GLU A 183 15.64 -22.88 -3.29
N ALA A 184 15.05 -21.72 -3.00
CA ALA A 184 15.56 -20.43 -3.49
C ALA A 184 16.96 -20.13 -2.95
N GLU A 185 17.17 -20.30 -1.64
CA GLU A 185 18.46 -20.04 -0.99
C GLU A 185 19.53 -21.05 -1.44
N SER A 186 19.19 -22.35 -1.45
CA SER A 186 20.11 -23.42 -1.83
C SER A 186 20.61 -23.25 -3.27
N PHE A 187 19.74 -22.81 -4.18
CA PHE A 187 20.14 -22.49 -5.55
C PHE A 187 21.17 -21.36 -5.62
N GLU A 188 21.00 -20.29 -4.84
CA GLU A 188 21.97 -19.18 -4.81
C GLU A 188 23.30 -19.60 -4.18
N VAL A 189 23.26 -20.40 -3.11
CA VAL A 189 24.46 -20.94 -2.46
C VAL A 189 25.22 -21.85 -3.41
N PHE A 190 24.52 -22.72 -4.14
CA PHE A 190 25.11 -23.59 -5.16
C PHE A 190 25.79 -22.77 -6.27
N LEU A 191 25.08 -21.79 -6.85
CA LEU A 191 25.66 -20.94 -7.90
C LEU A 191 26.88 -20.17 -7.38
N HIS A 192 26.84 -19.71 -6.13
CA HIS A 192 27.96 -19.00 -5.53
C HIS A 192 29.21 -19.89 -5.37
N ALA A 193 29.02 -21.14 -4.96
CA ALA A 193 30.12 -22.08 -4.74
C ALA A 193 30.73 -22.60 -6.04
N HIS A 194 29.92 -22.87 -7.06
CA HIS A 194 30.37 -23.54 -8.30
C HIS A 194 30.72 -22.58 -9.44
N TYR A 195 30.18 -21.36 -9.46
CA TYR A 195 30.42 -20.39 -10.54
C TYR A 195 31.01 -19.09 -9.98
N VAL A 196 32.17 -19.22 -9.33
CA VAL A 196 32.89 -18.10 -8.70
C VAL A 196 33.30 -17.07 -9.76
N GLY A 197 33.12 -15.78 -9.44
CA GLY A 197 33.47 -14.67 -10.35
C GLY A 197 32.42 -14.35 -11.42
N GLN A 198 31.45 -15.24 -11.66
CA GLN A 198 30.38 -15.02 -12.65
C GLN A 198 29.27 -14.11 -12.10
N LYS A 199 28.83 -13.13 -12.90
CA LYS A 199 27.70 -12.26 -12.55
C LYS A 199 26.38 -13.05 -12.63
N ARG A 200 25.66 -13.14 -11.50
CA ARG A 200 24.40 -13.89 -11.38
C ARG A 200 23.19 -13.09 -10.89
N PHE A 201 23.41 -11.87 -10.39
CA PHE A 201 22.37 -10.99 -9.81
C PHE A 201 21.51 -11.69 -8.75
N SER A 202 22.16 -12.18 -7.68
CA SER A 202 21.56 -13.01 -6.62
C SER A 202 20.23 -12.47 -6.03
N LEU A 203 19.33 -13.40 -5.72
CA LEU A 203 18.10 -13.15 -4.97
C LEU A 203 18.29 -13.12 -3.45
N GLN A 204 19.50 -13.37 -2.92
CA GLN A 204 19.75 -13.46 -1.48
C GLN A 204 19.19 -12.28 -0.68
N GLY A 205 18.52 -12.58 0.43
CA GLY A 205 17.77 -11.64 1.27
C GLY A 205 16.41 -11.24 0.72
N ALA A 206 15.99 -11.78 -0.43
CA ALA A 206 14.67 -11.55 -1.04
C ALA A 206 14.02 -12.86 -1.56
N GLU A 207 14.36 -13.99 -0.96
CA GLU A 207 13.83 -15.33 -1.23
C GLU A 207 12.31 -15.40 -1.07
N SER A 208 11.75 -14.54 -0.21
CA SER A 208 10.31 -14.34 -0.04
C SER A 208 9.59 -14.02 -1.36
N LEU A 209 10.29 -13.55 -2.39
CA LEU A 209 9.74 -13.44 -3.74
C LEU A 209 9.17 -14.78 -4.23
N MET A 210 9.87 -15.91 -4.01
CA MET A 210 9.38 -17.22 -4.47
C MET A 210 8.05 -17.58 -3.82
N VAL A 211 7.91 -17.34 -2.52
CA VAL A 211 6.65 -17.55 -1.77
C VAL A 211 5.53 -16.67 -2.33
N ILE A 212 5.82 -15.40 -2.64
CA ILE A 212 4.85 -14.48 -3.23
C ILE A 212 4.40 -15.01 -4.59
N LEU A 213 5.32 -15.37 -5.48
CA LEU A 213 4.99 -15.87 -6.82
C LEU A 213 4.17 -17.15 -6.78
N ASP A 214 4.57 -18.09 -5.93
CA ASP A 214 3.87 -19.36 -5.79
C ASP A 214 2.46 -19.16 -5.20
N THR A 215 2.30 -18.26 -4.23
CA THR A 215 0.97 -17.90 -3.69
C THR A 215 0.06 -17.28 -4.74
N ILE A 216 0.62 -16.45 -5.64
CA ILE A 216 -0.14 -15.84 -6.73
C ILE A 216 -0.60 -16.91 -7.71
N LEU A 217 0.34 -17.76 -8.13
CA LEU A 217 0.10 -18.85 -9.07
C LEU A 217 -1.02 -19.77 -8.59
N HIS A 218 -1.01 -20.18 -7.30
CA HIS A 218 -2.04 -21.05 -6.73
C HIS A 218 -3.41 -20.38 -6.61
N LYS A 219 -3.49 -19.04 -6.60
CA LYS A 219 -4.76 -18.31 -6.58
C LYS A 219 -5.36 -18.10 -7.98
N CYS A 220 -4.57 -18.23 -9.04
CA CYS A 220 -5.02 -17.98 -10.41
C CYS A 220 -6.22 -18.86 -10.84
N PRO A 221 -6.20 -20.20 -10.67
CA PRO A 221 -7.31 -21.04 -11.14
C PRO A 221 -8.65 -20.70 -10.49
N GLY A 222 -8.65 -20.46 -9.17
CA GLY A 222 -9.87 -20.08 -8.44
C GLY A 222 -10.43 -18.70 -8.83
N ALA A 223 -9.64 -17.89 -9.52
CA ALA A 223 -10.04 -16.60 -10.08
C ALA A 223 -10.34 -16.67 -11.60
N GLY A 224 -10.33 -17.86 -12.22
CA GLY A 224 -10.52 -18.03 -13.66
C GLY A 224 -9.36 -17.49 -14.52
N ILE A 225 -8.18 -17.30 -13.94
CA ILE A 225 -6.99 -16.85 -14.66
C ILE A 225 -6.30 -18.09 -15.24
N GLU A 226 -5.97 -18.07 -16.54
CA GLU A 226 -5.29 -19.18 -17.23
C GLU A 226 -3.87 -18.83 -17.67
N GLU A 227 -3.52 -17.54 -17.73
CA GLU A 227 -2.23 -17.08 -18.24
C GLU A 227 -1.65 -15.92 -17.40
N ILE A 228 -0.35 -15.98 -17.13
CA ILE A 228 0.43 -14.91 -16.49
C ILE A 228 1.45 -14.39 -17.50
N CYS A 229 1.27 -13.13 -17.93
CA CYS A 229 2.30 -12.38 -18.64
C CYS A 229 3.17 -11.63 -17.63
N MET A 230 4.47 -11.92 -17.62
CA MET A 230 5.44 -11.46 -16.64
C MET A 230 6.60 -10.71 -17.31
N GLY A 231 7.03 -9.62 -16.68
CA GLY A 231 8.36 -9.04 -16.84
C GLY A 231 9.05 -8.97 -15.49
N MET A 232 10.38 -9.02 -15.51
CA MET A 232 11.20 -8.82 -14.32
C MET A 232 12.58 -8.28 -14.71
N THR A 233 13.26 -7.65 -13.76
CA THR A 233 14.65 -7.20 -13.94
C THR A 233 15.63 -8.36 -13.71
N HIS A 234 16.94 -8.10 -13.82
CA HIS A 234 17.98 -9.13 -13.66
C HIS A 234 18.06 -9.75 -12.25
N ARG A 235 17.63 -9.05 -11.20
CA ARG A 235 17.77 -9.53 -9.81
C ARG A 235 16.90 -10.77 -9.56
N GLY A 236 17.55 -11.88 -9.22
CA GLY A 236 16.93 -13.17 -8.94
C GLY A 236 16.34 -13.87 -10.15
N ARG A 237 16.66 -13.43 -11.38
CA ARG A 237 16.05 -13.99 -12.60
C ARG A 237 16.36 -15.47 -12.79
N LEU A 238 17.60 -15.89 -12.54
CA LEU A 238 17.97 -17.30 -12.62
C LEU A 238 17.19 -18.15 -11.61
N ASN A 239 17.00 -17.60 -10.40
CA ASN A 239 16.20 -18.25 -9.36
C ASN A 239 14.72 -18.38 -9.78
N VAL A 240 14.14 -17.32 -10.36
CA VAL A 240 12.78 -17.37 -10.93
C VAL A 240 12.70 -18.39 -12.07
N LEU A 241 13.68 -18.43 -12.98
CA LEU A 241 13.72 -19.41 -14.07
C LEU A 241 13.76 -20.85 -13.53
N ALA A 242 14.68 -21.15 -12.62
CA ALA A 242 14.85 -22.48 -12.04
C ALA A 242 13.66 -22.89 -11.15
N ASN A 243 13.38 -22.09 -10.12
CA ASN A 243 12.51 -22.51 -9.02
C ASN A 243 11.04 -22.19 -9.27
N PHE A 244 10.72 -21.09 -9.99
CA PHE A 244 9.34 -20.70 -10.28
C PHE A 244 8.89 -21.12 -11.69
N LEU A 245 9.69 -20.90 -12.74
CA LEU A 245 9.30 -21.28 -14.10
C LEU A 245 9.65 -22.73 -14.44
N LYS A 246 10.41 -23.40 -13.56
CA LYS A 246 10.85 -24.79 -13.71
C LYS A 246 11.61 -25.03 -15.02
N LYS A 247 12.42 -24.04 -15.44
CA LYS A 247 13.43 -24.21 -16.49
C LYS A 247 14.44 -25.25 -16.00
N SER A 248 14.79 -26.20 -16.87
CA SER A 248 15.72 -27.27 -16.51
C SER A 248 17.04 -26.72 -15.96
N LEU A 249 17.49 -27.29 -14.86
CA LEU A 249 18.78 -26.95 -14.26
C LEU A 249 19.93 -27.28 -15.22
N ASP A 250 19.83 -28.36 -16.00
CA ASP A 250 20.85 -28.73 -16.99
C ASP A 250 21.03 -27.62 -18.03
N VAL A 251 19.92 -27.05 -18.51
CA VAL A 251 19.95 -25.92 -19.45
C VAL A 251 20.56 -24.70 -18.79
N ILE A 252 20.13 -24.36 -17.56
CA ILE A 252 20.68 -23.20 -16.84
C ILE A 252 22.19 -23.36 -16.60
N PHE A 253 22.65 -24.53 -16.16
CA PHE A 253 24.06 -24.79 -15.86
C PHE A 253 24.91 -24.88 -17.13
N THR A 254 24.34 -25.35 -18.24
CA THR A 254 25.02 -25.32 -19.54
C THR A 254 25.25 -23.88 -20.00
N GLU A 255 24.31 -22.95 -19.74
CA GLU A 255 24.47 -21.50 -20.00
C GLU A 255 25.55 -20.81 -19.12
N PHE A 256 26.13 -21.53 -18.15
CA PHE A 256 27.31 -21.08 -17.41
C PHE A 256 28.64 -21.59 -17.97
N THR A 257 28.62 -22.54 -18.91
CA THR A 257 29.85 -23.05 -19.54
C THR A 257 30.42 -22.02 -20.51
N GLU A 258 31.75 -21.88 -20.53
CA GLU A 258 32.45 -20.88 -21.35
C GLU A 258 32.26 -21.09 -22.87
N ASN A 259 31.97 -22.33 -23.27
CA ASN A 259 31.76 -22.73 -24.67
C ASN A 259 30.29 -22.90 -25.03
N TYR A 260 29.36 -22.29 -24.29
CA TYR A 260 27.95 -22.35 -24.64
C TYR A 260 27.71 -21.64 -25.97
N ILE A 261 27.50 -22.41 -27.03
CA ILE A 261 27.01 -21.92 -28.30
C ILE A 261 25.48 -22.09 -28.24
N PRO A 262 24.70 -21.00 -28.13
CA PRO A 262 23.27 -21.13 -28.09
C PRO A 262 22.79 -21.68 -29.45
N ASP A 263 21.86 -22.63 -29.42
CA ASP A 263 21.26 -23.21 -30.63
C ASP A 263 20.31 -22.16 -31.26
N LEU A 264 20.90 -21.17 -31.93
CA LEU A 264 20.23 -20.00 -32.46
C LEU A 264 19.74 -20.29 -33.87
N VAL A 265 18.42 -20.35 -34.02
CA VAL A 265 17.78 -20.39 -35.35
C VAL A 265 18.00 -19.04 -36.09
N ALA A 266 18.24 -17.94 -35.37
CA ALA A 266 18.68 -16.64 -35.91
C ALA A 266 19.20 -15.67 -34.81
N GLY A 267 20.32 -14.96 -35.07
CA GLY A 267 20.80 -13.79 -34.29
C GLY A 267 22.10 -13.99 -33.50
N ASP A 268 22.65 -12.91 -32.93
CA ASP A 268 23.89 -12.89 -32.12
C ASP A 268 23.70 -13.39 -30.67
N GLY A 269 22.46 -13.71 -30.27
CA GLY A 269 22.10 -14.06 -28.90
C GLY A 269 22.07 -12.86 -27.93
N ASP A 270 21.73 -13.12 -26.67
CA ASP A 270 21.84 -12.16 -25.56
C ASP A 270 22.24 -12.93 -24.29
N VAL A 271 22.67 -12.22 -23.24
CA VAL A 271 23.06 -12.83 -21.97
C VAL A 271 21.90 -13.59 -21.33
N LYS A 272 22.20 -14.71 -20.66
CA LYS A 272 21.24 -15.65 -20.06
C LYS A 272 20.10 -15.04 -19.23
N TYR A 273 20.33 -13.85 -18.65
CA TYR A 273 19.35 -13.13 -17.84
C TYR A 273 18.52 -12.07 -18.61
N HIS A 274 18.58 -12.04 -19.95
CA HIS A 274 17.70 -11.22 -20.80
C HIS A 274 16.68 -12.05 -21.59
N LEU A 275 16.93 -13.35 -21.76
CA LEU A 275 16.09 -14.22 -22.57
C LEU A 275 14.72 -14.45 -21.92
N GLY A 276 13.68 -14.43 -22.74
CA GLY A 276 12.32 -14.79 -22.33
C GLY A 276 12.18 -16.29 -22.07
N TYR A 277 11.10 -16.68 -21.42
CA TYR A 277 10.81 -18.09 -21.17
C TYR A 277 9.31 -18.34 -21.11
N ARG A 278 8.87 -19.49 -21.61
CA ARG A 278 7.47 -19.91 -21.59
C ARG A 278 7.36 -21.28 -20.95
N THR A 279 6.40 -21.44 -20.05
CA THR A 279 6.14 -22.69 -19.36
C THR A 279 4.65 -22.85 -19.04
N VAL A 280 4.22 -24.08 -18.75
CA VAL A 280 2.90 -24.36 -18.20
C VAL A 280 3.10 -25.01 -16.84
N ARG A 281 2.62 -24.35 -15.79
CA ARG A 281 2.66 -24.87 -14.42
C ARG A 281 1.38 -25.66 -14.15
N LYS A 282 1.53 -26.95 -13.87
CA LYS A 282 0.46 -27.80 -13.34
C LYS A 282 0.42 -27.67 -11.81
N LEU A 283 -0.75 -27.42 -11.27
CA LEU A 283 -0.96 -27.24 -9.82
C LEU A 283 -1.58 -28.50 -9.21
N GLY A 284 -1.37 -28.70 -7.90
CA GLY A 284 -1.95 -29.83 -7.19
C GLY A 284 -3.48 -29.88 -7.20
N SER A 285 -4.14 -28.74 -7.48
CA SER A 285 -5.59 -28.65 -7.67
C SER A 285 -6.07 -29.17 -9.04
N GLY A 286 -5.15 -29.56 -9.95
CA GLY A 286 -5.46 -29.92 -11.33
C GLY A 286 -5.48 -28.73 -12.31
N GLY A 287 -5.50 -27.49 -11.80
CA GLY A 287 -5.41 -26.29 -12.62
C GLY A 287 -4.07 -26.18 -13.34
N GLN A 288 -4.10 -25.62 -14.55
CA GLN A 288 -2.90 -25.34 -15.35
C GLN A 288 -2.83 -23.86 -15.65
N ILE A 289 -1.66 -23.27 -15.43
CA ILE A 289 -1.41 -21.85 -15.69
C ILE A 289 -0.25 -21.73 -16.65
N GLU A 290 -0.49 -21.09 -17.78
CA GLU A 290 0.56 -20.71 -18.70
C GLU A 290 1.29 -19.48 -18.17
N ILE A 291 2.62 -19.48 -18.18
CA ILE A 291 3.44 -18.36 -17.76
C ILE A 291 4.38 -17.96 -18.88
N ARG A 292 4.38 -16.68 -19.22
CA ARG A 292 5.26 -16.07 -20.21
C ARG A 292 6.11 -15.00 -19.56
N LEU A 293 7.40 -15.27 -19.42
CA LEU A 293 8.39 -14.28 -19.06
C LEU A 293 8.91 -13.59 -20.33
N SER A 294 8.73 -12.28 -20.42
CA SER A 294 9.20 -11.49 -21.55
C SER A 294 10.73 -11.35 -21.53
N ALA A 295 11.32 -11.29 -22.72
CA ALA A 295 12.71 -10.87 -22.87
C ALA A 295 12.82 -9.37 -22.54
N ASN A 296 13.97 -8.94 -22.01
CA ASN A 296 14.19 -7.55 -21.66
C ASN A 296 15.66 -7.15 -21.80
N PRO A 297 15.95 -5.92 -22.26
CA PRO A 297 17.31 -5.38 -22.24
C PRO A 297 17.73 -5.02 -20.80
N SER A 298 18.98 -4.58 -20.64
CA SER A 298 19.51 -4.02 -19.39
C SER A 298 18.81 -2.74 -18.92
N HIS A 299 18.05 -2.06 -19.80
CA HIS A 299 17.29 -0.85 -19.46
C HIS A 299 16.14 -1.21 -18.51
N LEU A 300 16.33 -0.91 -17.23
CA LEU A 300 15.34 -1.17 -16.19
C LEU A 300 13.98 -0.54 -16.53
N GLU A 301 12.90 -1.24 -16.19
CA GLU A 301 11.49 -0.86 -16.47
C GLU A 301 11.09 -0.75 -17.95
N ALA A 302 12.01 -0.85 -18.91
CA ALA A 302 11.67 -0.77 -20.34
C ALA A 302 10.76 -1.93 -20.80
N VAL A 303 10.77 -3.06 -20.06
CA VAL A 303 9.92 -4.23 -20.31
C VAL A 303 8.46 -4.02 -19.91
N ASP A 304 8.15 -3.04 -19.06
CA ASP A 304 6.82 -2.84 -18.51
C ASP A 304 5.73 -2.65 -19.57
N PRO A 305 5.83 -1.66 -20.49
CA PRO A 305 4.83 -1.50 -21.53
C PRO A 305 4.79 -2.69 -22.51
N VAL A 306 5.91 -3.40 -22.68
CA VAL A 306 5.97 -4.60 -23.54
C VAL A 306 5.12 -5.74 -22.96
N VAL A 307 5.19 -5.94 -21.64
CA VAL A 307 4.39 -6.96 -20.94
C VAL A 307 2.91 -6.61 -20.96
N GLU A 308 2.56 -5.34 -20.72
CA GLU A 308 1.16 -4.88 -20.79
C GLU A 308 0.59 -5.02 -22.21
N GLY A 309 1.36 -4.63 -23.24
CA GLY A 309 0.98 -4.81 -24.64
C GLY A 309 0.80 -6.29 -25.00
N THR A 310 1.72 -7.14 -24.54
CA THR A 310 1.61 -8.60 -24.71
C THR A 310 0.35 -9.13 -24.05
N ALA A 311 0.10 -8.79 -22.77
CA ALA A 311 -1.09 -9.22 -22.05
C ALA A 311 -2.37 -8.77 -22.76
N ARG A 312 -2.42 -7.53 -23.26
CA ARG A 312 -3.57 -7.02 -24.02
C ARG A 312 -3.79 -7.76 -25.34
N ALA A 313 -2.71 -8.10 -26.06
CA ALA A 313 -2.81 -8.90 -27.28
C ALA A 313 -3.35 -10.31 -26.96
N ARG A 314 -2.85 -10.94 -25.88
CA ARG A 314 -3.29 -12.26 -25.43
C ARG A 314 -4.75 -12.29 -25.01
N GLN A 315 -5.22 -11.27 -24.29
CA GLN A 315 -6.64 -11.09 -23.96
C GLN A 315 -7.53 -11.10 -25.20
N ARG A 316 -7.16 -10.36 -26.25
CA ARG A 316 -7.92 -10.28 -27.50
C ARG A 316 -7.92 -11.59 -28.28
N ILE A 317 -6.80 -12.29 -28.31
CA ILE A 317 -6.68 -13.58 -29.03
C ILE A 317 -7.54 -14.66 -28.35
N ARG A 318 -7.71 -14.57 -27.02
CA ARG A 318 -8.40 -15.60 -26.25
C ARG A 318 -9.83 -15.24 -25.84
N ASP A 319 -10.33 -14.05 -26.15
CA ASP A 319 -11.59 -13.50 -25.60
C ASP A 319 -11.66 -13.58 -24.05
N LEU A 320 -10.51 -13.50 -23.38
CA LEU A 320 -10.40 -13.71 -21.93
C LEU A 320 -10.30 -12.39 -21.15
N PHE A 321 -11.06 -12.30 -20.06
CA PHE A 321 -10.84 -11.34 -18.98
C PHE A 321 -9.57 -11.72 -18.19
N MET A 322 -8.37 -11.30 -18.62
CA MET A 322 -7.11 -11.66 -17.93
C MET A 322 -6.64 -10.59 -16.94
N ALA A 323 -6.08 -11.04 -15.82
CA ALA A 323 -5.29 -10.22 -14.91
C ALA A 323 -3.82 -10.16 -15.37
N THR A 324 -3.34 -9.01 -15.82
CA THR A 324 -1.90 -8.78 -16.02
C THR A 324 -1.20 -8.65 -14.67
N ARG A 325 -0.01 -9.24 -14.49
CA ARG A 325 0.79 -9.01 -13.29
C ARG A 325 2.26 -8.82 -13.60
N LEU A 326 2.67 -7.55 -13.53
CA LEU A 326 4.05 -7.12 -13.61
C LEU A 326 4.77 -7.35 -12.27
N LEU A 327 5.98 -7.90 -12.29
CA LEU A 327 6.86 -7.95 -11.11
C LEU A 327 7.97 -6.92 -11.25
N ARG A 328 7.96 -5.91 -10.39
CA ARG A 328 9.03 -4.91 -10.34
C ARG A 328 10.07 -5.28 -9.29
N GLY A 329 11.34 -5.24 -9.68
CA GLY A 329 12.45 -5.23 -8.72
C GLY A 329 12.57 -3.84 -8.09
N ARG A 330 12.74 -3.76 -6.77
CA ARG A 330 12.77 -2.51 -5.98
C ARG A 330 13.93 -1.54 -6.30
N GLY A 331 14.72 -1.75 -7.35
CA GLY A 331 15.93 -0.97 -7.67
C GLY A 331 15.73 0.29 -8.51
N SER A 332 14.54 0.52 -9.08
CA SER A 332 14.31 1.54 -10.13
C SER A 332 13.25 2.58 -9.79
N LEU A 333 12.52 2.44 -8.69
CA LEU A 333 11.54 3.43 -8.24
C LEU A 333 12.28 4.66 -7.68
N ARG A 334 12.64 5.58 -8.58
CA ARG A 334 13.17 6.94 -8.37
C ARG A 334 14.16 7.10 -7.20
N LYS A 335 15.47 7.07 -7.50
CA LYS A 335 16.38 8.03 -6.84
C LYS A 335 16.08 9.41 -7.46
N PRO A 336 15.82 10.46 -6.67
CA PRO A 336 15.84 11.81 -7.22
C PRO A 336 17.27 12.07 -7.70
N SER A 337 17.44 12.14 -9.02
CA SER A 337 18.70 12.49 -9.65
C SER A 337 18.99 13.96 -9.39
N THR A 338 19.69 14.26 -8.30
CA THR A 338 20.50 15.49 -8.24
C THR A 338 21.74 15.24 -9.06
N CYS A 339 21.63 15.46 -10.38
CA CYS A 339 22.78 15.62 -11.25
C CYS A 339 23.40 16.99 -10.92
N ARG A 340 24.31 17.03 -9.95
CA ARG A 340 25.26 18.14 -9.82
C ARG A 340 26.43 17.79 -10.74
N ASN A 341 26.72 18.68 -11.68
CA ASN A 341 27.83 18.64 -12.65
C ASN A 341 27.49 18.02 -14.03
N CYS A 342 26.70 18.75 -14.82
CA CYS A 342 26.95 18.85 -16.25
C CYS A 342 27.10 20.35 -16.59
N PRO A 343 28.27 20.80 -17.08
CA PRO A 343 28.40 22.15 -17.61
C PRO A 343 27.68 22.24 -18.96
N VAL A 344 26.71 23.14 -19.02
CA VAL A 344 26.05 23.59 -20.24
C VAL A 344 27.05 24.48 -20.99
N THR A 345 27.46 24.10 -22.21
CA THR A 345 27.68 24.95 -23.41
C THR A 345 28.65 24.30 -24.41
N ALA A 346 28.19 24.04 -25.64
CA ALA A 346 28.85 24.35 -26.91
C ALA A 346 27.94 23.94 -28.09
N PRO A 347 27.83 24.77 -29.17
CA PRO A 347 26.84 24.58 -30.22
C PRO A 347 27.29 23.60 -31.32
N ALA A 348 26.30 23.08 -32.04
CA ALA A 348 26.43 22.12 -33.14
C ALA A 348 27.32 22.63 -34.28
N ALA A 349 28.18 21.75 -34.80
CA ALA A 349 28.87 21.90 -36.07
C ALA A 349 28.26 20.94 -37.11
N PRO A 350 28.09 21.36 -38.37
CA PRO A 350 27.37 20.59 -39.39
C PRO A 350 28.24 19.46 -39.98
N CYS A 351 27.56 18.38 -40.37
CA CYS A 351 28.14 17.25 -41.09
C CYS A 351 28.68 17.65 -42.46
N THR A 352 29.89 17.17 -42.77
CA THR A 352 30.37 16.86 -44.12
C THR A 352 30.85 15.43 -44.14
#